data_AF-A0A535YAQ7-F1
#
_entry.id   AF-A0A535YAQ7-F1
#
_cell.length_a   1.000
_cell.length_b   1.000
_cell.length_c   1.000
_cell.angle_alpha   90.00
_cell.angle_beta   90.00
_cell.angle_gamma   90.00
#
_symmetry.space_group_name_H-M   'P 1'
#
loop_
_entity.id
_entity.type
_entity.pdbx_description
1 polymer ?
#
loop_
_entity_poly.entity_id
_entity_poly.type
_entity_poly.pdbx_seq_one_letter_code
_entity_poly.pdbx_strand_id
1 'polypeptide(L)'
;MCAPAYIRDRVVPAIRAGREKAGKTMEGFEIVAAVDASLTSDRKAAHEVYRKTVERYASLPYYRKVMDASEFKDELASGQVSEAMIDTLAGIGDQGQISEVLRRYRESGVTLPAIGPFAGHEGAAGFEATLEAAAAD
;
A
#
# COMPACT_ATOMS: atom_id res chain seq x y z
N MET A 1 0.39 3.94 6.87
CA MET A 1 0.99 3.80 5.54
C MET A 1 2.27 2.99 5.66
N CYS A 2 2.30 1.81 5.07
CA CYS A 2 3.39 0.84 5.18
C CYS A 2 3.69 0.32 3.78
N ALA A 3 4.89 0.61 3.27
CA ALA A 3 5.27 0.22 1.91
C ALA A 3 5.75 -1.23 1.85
N PRO A 4 5.72 -1.88 0.67
CA PRO A 4 6.24 -3.23 0.47
C PRO A 4 7.67 -3.43 1.01
N ALA A 5 8.58 -2.46 0.82
CA ALA A 5 9.95 -2.54 1.32
C ALA A 5 10.03 -2.71 2.84
N TYR A 6 9.28 -1.90 3.60
CA TYR A 6 9.23 -2.00 5.05
C TYR A 6 8.60 -3.31 5.53
N ILE A 7 7.58 -3.80 4.81
CA ILE A 7 6.97 -5.10 5.12
C ILE A 7 8.01 -6.22 5.00
N ARG A 8 8.69 -6.29 3.86
CA ARG A 8 9.72 -7.29 3.57
C ARG A 8 10.88 -7.23 4.57
N ASP A 9 11.38 -6.03 4.85
CA ASP A 9 12.65 -5.87 5.56
C ASP A 9 12.49 -5.75 7.09
N ARG A 10 11.29 -5.39 7.58
CA ARG A 10 11.04 -5.14 9.01
C ARG A 10 9.89 -5.95 9.57
N VAL A 11 8.73 -5.97 8.90
CA VAL A 11 7.52 -6.60 9.45
C VAL A 11 7.63 -8.12 9.41
N VAL A 12 7.92 -8.70 8.24
CA VAL A 12 8.02 -10.16 8.07
C VAL A 12 9.09 -10.77 8.98
N PRO A 13 10.32 -10.21 9.10
CA PRO A 13 11.32 -10.71 10.04
C PRO A 13 10.84 -10.66 11.50
N ALA A 14 10.20 -9.57 11.92
CA ALA A 14 9.69 -9.44 13.29
C ALA A 14 8.59 -10.46 13.59
N ILE A 15 7.68 -10.71 12.64
CA ILE A 15 6.63 -11.74 12.76
C ILE A 15 7.25 -13.13 12.86
N ARG A 16 8.22 -13.46 12.00
CA ARG A 16 8.92 -14.77 12.03
C ARG A 16 9.59 -15.00 13.38
N ALA A 17 10.36 -14.04 13.86
CA ALA A 17 11.03 -14.13 15.16
C ALA A 17 10.02 -14.29 16.32
N GLY A 18 8.89 -13.58 16.27
CA GLY A 18 7.82 -13.72 17.25
C GLY A 18 7.19 -15.11 17.25
N ARG A 19 6.94 -15.68 16.07
CA ARG A 19 6.36 -17.03 15.94
C ARG A 19 7.35 -18.12 16.36
N GLU A 20 8.61 -18.00 15.97
CA GLU A 20 9.68 -18.91 16.39
C GLU A 20 9.83 -18.94 17.91
N LYS A 21 9.89 -17.77 18.55
CA LYS A 21 9.92 -17.66 20.03
C LYS A 21 8.73 -18.33 20.70
N ALA A 22 7.58 -18.37 20.03
CA ALA A 22 6.37 -19.03 20.51
C ALA A 22 6.26 -20.51 20.10
N GLY A 23 7.27 -21.08 19.44
CA GLY A 23 7.26 -22.47 18.95
C GLY A 23 6.26 -22.72 17.81
N LYS A 24 5.92 -21.70 17.01
CA LYS A 24 4.93 -21.75 15.93
C LYS A 24 5.58 -21.58 14.55
N THR A 25 5.14 -22.35 13.55
CA THR A 25 5.57 -22.22 12.14
C THR A 25 4.85 -21.06 11.45
N MET A 26 5.28 -20.61 10.27
CA MET A 26 4.52 -19.63 9.46
C MET A 26 3.32 -20.24 8.70
N GLU A 27 3.19 -21.56 8.71
CA GLU A 27 2.14 -22.26 7.95
C GLU A 27 0.74 -21.87 8.46
N GLY A 28 -0.15 -21.54 7.52
CA GLY A 28 -1.51 -21.09 7.81
C GLY A 28 -1.60 -19.76 8.58
N PHE A 29 -0.51 -18.99 8.69
CA PHE A 29 -0.52 -17.69 9.34
C PHE A 29 -0.62 -16.56 8.32
N GLU A 30 -1.77 -15.88 8.32
CA GLU A 30 -2.01 -14.76 7.43
C GLU A 30 -1.34 -13.47 7.91
N ILE A 31 -0.61 -12.81 7.00
CA ILE A 31 -0.12 -11.44 7.15
C ILE A 31 -1.01 -10.54 6.28
N VAL A 32 -1.83 -9.72 6.95
CA VAL A 32 -2.79 -8.83 6.30
C VAL A 32 -2.20 -7.41 6.21
N ALA A 33 -2.25 -6.82 5.01
CA ALA A 33 -1.93 -5.41 4.81
C ALA A 33 -3.11 -4.70 4.16
N ALA A 34 -3.51 -3.55 4.71
CA ALA A 34 -4.46 -2.67 4.04
C ALA A 34 -3.78 -2.00 2.84
N VAL A 35 -4.34 -2.20 1.65
CA VAL A 35 -3.83 -1.65 0.39
C VAL A 35 -4.93 -0.81 -0.23
N ASP A 36 -4.69 0.48 -0.35
CA ASP A 36 -5.67 1.38 -0.97
C ASP A 36 -5.68 1.18 -2.48
N ALA A 37 -6.86 1.25 -3.09
CA ALA A 37 -7.00 1.14 -4.54
C ALA A 37 -8.10 2.06 -5.07
N SER A 38 -7.98 2.45 -6.34
CA SER A 38 -9.02 3.18 -7.05
C SER A 38 -8.99 2.81 -8.53
N LEU A 39 -10.01 2.07 -8.98
CA LEU A 39 -10.24 1.86 -10.40
C LEU A 39 -10.74 3.17 -11.00
N THR A 40 -10.01 3.74 -11.96
CA THR A 40 -10.32 5.06 -12.49
C THR A 40 -9.84 5.29 -13.91
N SER A 41 -10.59 6.11 -14.64
CA SER A 41 -10.18 6.66 -15.95
C SER A 41 -9.36 7.96 -15.84
N ASP A 42 -9.31 8.60 -14.67
CA ASP A 42 -8.51 9.80 -14.40
C ASP A 42 -7.52 9.55 -13.27
N ARG A 43 -6.37 8.98 -13.63
CA ARG A 43 -5.27 8.70 -12.69
C ARG A 43 -4.78 9.97 -12.00
N LYS A 44 -4.69 11.09 -12.72
CA LYS A 44 -4.13 12.33 -12.19
C LYS A 44 -5.02 12.85 -11.06
N ALA A 45 -6.33 12.90 -11.27
CA ALA A 45 -7.26 13.35 -10.23
C ALA A 45 -7.24 12.41 -9.00
N ALA A 46 -7.09 11.09 -9.21
CA ALA A 46 -6.92 10.14 -8.12
C ALA A 46 -5.62 10.35 -7.33
N HIS A 47 -4.51 10.60 -8.02
CA HIS A 47 -3.22 10.92 -7.39
C HIS A 47 -3.31 12.18 -6.55
N GLU A 48 -4.00 13.23 -7.01
CA GLU A 48 -4.20 14.46 -6.24
C GLU A 48 -5.00 14.23 -4.96
N VAL A 49 -6.02 13.37 -5.00
CA VAL A 49 -6.78 12.95 -3.79
C VAL A 49 -5.88 12.16 -2.85
N TYR A 50 -5.18 11.14 -3.35
CA TYR A 50 -4.38 10.26 -2.52
C TYR A 50 -3.14 10.96 -1.95
N ARG A 51 -2.57 11.93 -2.67
CA ARG A 51 -1.44 12.77 -2.22
C ARG A 51 -1.75 13.43 -0.88
N LYS A 52 -2.95 14.00 -0.71
CA LYS A 52 -3.39 14.60 0.56
C LYS A 52 -3.41 13.58 1.70
N THR A 53 -3.79 12.34 1.41
CA THR A 53 -3.75 11.23 2.38
C THR A 53 -2.31 10.91 2.77
N VAL A 54 -1.39 10.79 1.79
CA VAL A 54 0.03 10.54 2.04
C VAL A 54 0.64 11.67 2.87
N GLU A 55 0.44 12.93 2.48
CA GLU A 55 0.94 14.11 3.20
C GLU A 55 0.47 14.14 4.66
N ARG A 56 -0.83 13.89 4.88
CA ARG A 56 -1.40 13.81 6.23
C ARG A 56 -0.71 12.74 7.07
N TYR A 57 -0.57 11.52 6.56
CA TYR A 57 0.11 10.45 7.31
C TYR A 57 1.61 10.74 7.49
N ALA A 58 2.30 11.25 6.47
CA ALA A 58 3.71 11.60 6.53
C ALA A 58 4.02 12.70 7.56
N SER A 59 3.04 13.56 7.89
CA SER A 59 3.17 14.56 8.96
C SER A 59 3.14 14.00 10.39
N LEU A 60 2.68 12.76 10.57
CA LEU A 60 2.55 12.14 11.89
C LEU A 60 3.86 11.43 12.25
N PRO A 61 4.48 11.68 13.42
CA PRO A 61 5.83 11.20 13.74
C PRO A 61 6.04 9.68 13.59
N TYR A 62 5.05 8.88 14.00
CA TYR A 62 5.15 7.42 13.93
C TYR A 62 5.07 6.90 12.50
N TYR A 63 4.21 7.48 11.67
CA TYR A 63 4.11 7.12 10.25
C TYR A 63 5.31 7.61 9.47
N ARG A 64 5.80 8.82 9.79
CA ARG A 64 7.02 9.36 9.20
C ARG A 64 8.20 8.42 9.38
N LYS A 65 8.40 7.88 10.59
CA LYS A 65 9.46 6.90 10.87
C LYS A 65 9.36 5.65 10.00
N VAL A 66 8.16 5.13 9.77
CA VAL A 66 7.95 3.97 8.90
C VAL A 66 8.25 4.32 7.44
N MET A 67 7.79 5.46 6.97
CA MET A 67 8.01 5.90 5.59
C MET A 67 9.48 6.22 5.30
N ASP A 68 10.21 6.84 6.23
CA ASP A 68 11.65 7.04 6.14
C ASP A 68 12.41 5.70 6.03
N ALA A 69 11.88 4.65 6.67
CA ALA A 69 12.41 3.29 6.58
C ALA A 69 11.85 2.49 5.38
N SER A 70 11.01 3.11 4.55
CA SER A 70 10.35 2.54 3.37
C SER A 70 10.89 3.11 2.05
N GLU A 71 12.17 3.52 2.02
CA GLU A 71 12.85 4.13 0.85
C GLU A 71 12.42 5.58 0.52
N PHE A 72 11.51 6.16 1.30
CA PHE A 72 10.93 7.48 1.02
C PHE A 72 11.57 8.66 1.75
N LYS A 73 12.64 8.41 2.51
CA LYS A 73 13.23 9.40 3.41
C LYS A 73 13.60 10.70 2.71
N ASP A 74 14.33 10.59 1.60
CA ASP A 74 14.89 11.75 0.91
C ASP A 74 13.80 12.57 0.21
N GLU A 75 12.87 11.88 -0.45
CA GLU A 75 11.71 12.50 -1.10
C GLU A 75 10.85 13.27 -0.09
N LEU A 76 10.49 12.63 1.03
CA LEU A 76 9.72 13.28 2.08
C LEU A 76 10.49 14.37 2.83
N ALA A 77 11.83 14.34 2.86
CA ALA A 77 12.66 15.39 3.45
C ALA A 77 12.66 16.65 2.56
N SER A 78 12.49 16.49 1.25
CA SER A 78 12.32 17.60 0.31
C SER A 78 10.90 18.20 0.28
N GLY A 79 9.98 17.66 1.11
CA GLY A 79 8.58 18.07 1.13
C GLY A 79 7.78 17.59 -0.09
N GLN A 80 8.30 16.58 -0.81
CA GLN A 80 7.66 16.02 -1.99
C GLN A 80 6.90 14.75 -1.62
N VAL A 81 5.76 14.59 -2.29
CA VAL A 81 5.11 13.30 -2.52
C VAL A 81 5.00 13.24 -4.03
N SER A 82 5.60 12.26 -4.67
CA SER A 82 5.56 12.06 -6.13
C SER A 82 4.41 11.13 -6.51
N GLU A 83 4.16 10.99 -7.81
CA GLU A 83 3.27 9.93 -8.31
C GLU A 83 3.90 8.54 -8.13
N ALA A 84 5.21 8.41 -8.30
CA ALA A 84 5.93 7.14 -8.12
C ALA A 84 5.84 6.62 -6.68
N MET A 85 5.94 7.51 -5.69
CA MET A 85 5.69 7.18 -4.29
C MET A 85 4.26 6.66 -4.10
N ILE A 86 3.26 7.37 -4.65
CA ILE A 86 1.86 6.97 -4.52
C ILE A 86 1.61 5.61 -5.20
N ASP A 87 2.14 5.41 -6.41
CA ASP A 87 2.03 4.15 -7.15
C ASP A 87 2.77 3.00 -6.45
N THR A 88 3.64 3.29 -5.49
CA THR A 88 4.23 2.28 -4.58
C THR A 88 3.28 1.87 -3.45
N LEU A 89 2.39 2.76 -3.05
CA LEU A 89 1.54 2.64 -1.87
C LEU A 89 0.10 2.23 -2.21
N ALA A 90 -0.40 2.56 -3.40
CA ALA A 90 -1.79 2.38 -3.78
C ALA A 90 -1.96 1.95 -5.25
N GLY A 91 -2.95 1.08 -5.48
CA GLY A 91 -3.37 0.62 -6.81
C GLY A 91 -4.31 1.62 -7.44
N ILE A 92 -3.80 2.56 -8.22
CA ILE A 92 -4.60 3.60 -8.88
C ILE A 92 -4.63 3.30 -10.37
N GLY A 93 -5.77 3.50 -11.04
CA GLY A 93 -5.88 3.45 -12.50
C GLY A 93 -6.66 2.25 -13.01
N ASP A 94 -6.12 1.49 -13.95
CA ASP A 94 -6.77 0.30 -14.51
C ASP A 94 -6.55 -0.97 -13.66
N GLN A 95 -7.18 -2.07 -14.07
CA GLN A 95 -7.05 -3.36 -13.39
C GLN A 95 -5.60 -3.84 -13.31
N GLY A 96 -4.81 -3.66 -14.38
CA GLY A 96 -3.42 -4.11 -14.41
C GLY A 96 -2.56 -3.36 -13.39
N GLN A 97 -2.81 -2.06 -13.23
CA GLN A 97 -2.13 -1.22 -12.25
C GLN A 97 -2.51 -1.58 -10.81
N ILE A 98 -3.77 -1.97 -10.57
CA ILE A 98 -4.21 -2.52 -9.28
C ILE A 98 -3.50 -3.85 -9.00
N SER A 99 -3.60 -4.82 -9.91
CA SER A 99 -2.95 -6.14 -9.78
C SER A 99 -1.45 -6.02 -9.51
N GLU A 100 -0.76 -5.10 -10.19
CA GLU A 100 0.67 -4.89 -10.02
C GLU A 100 1.04 -4.39 -8.60
N VAL A 101 0.21 -3.56 -7.98
CA VAL A 101 0.39 -3.19 -6.56
C VAL A 101 0.17 -4.40 -5.66
N LEU A 102 -0.91 -5.17 -5.89
CA LEU A 102 -1.22 -6.35 -5.08
C LEU A 102 -0.11 -7.39 -5.15
N ARG A 103 0.42 -7.64 -6.34
CA ARG A 103 1.60 -8.49 -6.58
C ARG A 103 2.79 -8.03 -5.73
N ARG A 104 3.13 -6.74 -5.75
CA ARG A 104 4.24 -6.19 -4.94
C ARG A 104 4.03 -6.37 -3.44
N TYR A 105 2.80 -6.16 -2.96
CA TYR A 105 2.48 -6.44 -1.56
C TYR A 105 2.63 -7.94 -1.24
N ARG A 106 2.16 -8.84 -2.11
CA ARG A 106 2.36 -10.29 -1.92
C ARG A 106 3.84 -10.69 -1.91
N GLU A 107 4.64 -10.15 -2.82
CA GLU A 107 6.09 -10.38 -2.88
C GLU A 107 6.84 -9.87 -1.65
N SER A 108 6.30 -8.86 -0.96
CA SER A 108 6.85 -8.40 0.32
C SER A 108 6.57 -9.34 1.50
N GLY A 109 5.73 -10.37 1.30
CA GLY A 109 5.34 -11.35 2.31
C GLY A 109 3.96 -11.11 2.94
N VAL A 110 3.15 -10.21 2.36
CA VAL A 110 1.71 -10.15 2.66
C VAL A 110 1.03 -11.37 2.04
N THR A 111 0.23 -12.09 2.80
CA THR A 111 -0.51 -13.26 2.29
C THR A 111 -1.95 -12.90 1.92
N LEU A 112 -2.52 -11.88 2.58
CA LEU A 112 -3.87 -11.39 2.34
C LEU A 112 -3.90 -9.86 2.23
N PRO A 113 -3.78 -9.29 1.02
CA PRO A 113 -4.02 -7.87 0.80
C PRO A 113 -5.50 -7.54 1.07
N ALA A 114 -5.75 -6.63 2.02
CA ALA A 114 -7.09 -6.12 2.32
C ALA A 114 -7.31 -4.82 1.55
N ILE A 115 -8.12 -4.89 0.49
CA ILE A 115 -8.33 -3.76 -0.42
C ILE A 115 -9.19 -2.70 0.25
N GLY A 116 -8.72 -1.45 0.26
CA GLY A 116 -9.48 -0.27 0.65
C GLY A 116 -9.77 0.61 -0.56
N PRO A 117 -10.92 0.44 -1.24
CA PRO A 117 -11.29 1.32 -2.34
C PRO A 117 -11.42 2.77 -1.87
N PHE A 118 -10.86 3.71 -2.62
CA PHE A 118 -11.09 5.13 -2.42
C PHE A 118 -11.60 5.81 -3.70
N ALA A 119 -12.30 6.93 -3.50
CA ALA A 119 -12.89 7.76 -4.54
C ALA A 119 -12.77 9.24 -4.13
N GLY A 120 -13.65 10.11 -4.66
CA GLY A 120 -13.63 11.55 -4.36
C GLY A 120 -13.01 12.40 -5.46
N HIS A 121 -12.88 11.84 -6.66
CA HIS A 121 -12.44 12.48 -7.89
C HIS A 121 -13.31 12.03 -9.08
N GLU A 122 -13.26 12.80 -10.15
CA GLU A 122 -13.92 12.45 -11.41
C GLU A 122 -13.31 11.16 -12.01
N GLY A 123 -14.13 10.34 -12.66
CA GLY A 123 -13.67 9.11 -13.31
C GLY A 123 -13.39 7.94 -12.36
N ALA A 124 -13.63 8.06 -11.05
CA ALA A 124 -13.61 6.93 -10.12
C ALA A 124 -14.76 5.95 -10.43
N ALA A 125 -14.46 4.66 -10.64
CA ALA A 125 -15.47 3.64 -10.94
C ALA A 125 -16.31 3.21 -9.73
N GLY A 126 -15.90 3.61 -8.52
CA GLY A 126 -16.60 3.33 -7.27
C GLY A 126 -16.09 2.09 -6.55
N PHE A 127 -16.70 1.82 -5.40
CA PHE A 127 -16.25 0.82 -4.43
C PHE A 127 -16.29 -0.61 -5.00
N GLU A 128 -17.45 -1.06 -5.49
CA GLU A 128 -17.65 -2.43 -5.98
C GLU A 128 -16.77 -2.74 -7.19
N ALA A 129 -16.79 -1.88 -8.22
CA ALA A 129 -15.97 -2.08 -9.41
C ALA A 129 -14.46 -2.14 -9.11
N THR A 130 -13.98 -1.37 -8.12
CA THR A 130 -12.59 -1.44 -7.68
C THR A 130 -12.27 -2.78 -7.01
N LEU A 131 -13.18 -3.30 -6.18
CA LEU A 131 -13.02 -4.62 -5.57
C LEU A 131 -13.06 -5.75 -6.59
N GLU A 132 -13.97 -5.67 -7.57
CA GLU A 132 -14.05 -6.66 -8.66
C GLU A 132 -12.77 -6.68 -9.50
N ALA A 133 -12.24 -5.50 -9.85
CA ALA A 133 -10.96 -5.40 -10.55
C ALA A 133 -9.81 -6.00 -9.73
N ALA A 134 -9.77 -5.75 -8.42
CA ALA A 134 -8.76 -6.30 -7.52
C ALA A 134 -8.89 -7.83 -7.30
N ALA A 135 -10.11 -8.38 -7.41
CA ALA A 135 -10.39 -9.79 -7.22
C ALA A 135 -10.16 -10.65 -8.47
N ALA A 136 -10.06 -10.02 -9.64
CA ALA A 136 -9.80 -10.70 -10.91
C ALA A 136 -8.31 -11.00 -11.16
N ASP A 137 -7.50 -10.95 -10.09
CA ASP A 137 -6.05 -11.23 -10.03
C ASP A 137 -5.74 -12.69 -9.65
#